data_AF-A0A099ZIC9-F1
#
_entry.id   AF-A0A099ZIC9-F1
#
_cell.length_a   1.000
_cell.length_b   1.000
_cell.length_c   1.000
_cell.angle_alpha   90.00
_cell.angle_beta   90.00
_cell.angle_gamma   90.00
#
_symmetry.space_group_name_H-M   'P 1'
#
loop_
_entity.id
_entity.type
_entity.pdbx_description
1 polymer ?
#
loop_
_entity_poly.entity_id
_entity_poly.type
_entity_poly.pdbx_seq_one_letter_code
_entity_poly.pdbx_strand_id
1 'polypeptide(L)'
;QVGFLKVAHRYEIAFVLPALPRLGRDVCAAPLPSANLRVTRIAPPPQGYSVQCEYLAHREGVLREEMLLVSETCDGASVRVVVQARVMERHHGTPMLLDGVRCVGAELEYDSEQSDWHGFD
;
A
#
# COMPACT_ATOMS: atom_id res chain seq x y z
N GLN A 1 2.16 5.29 9.36
CA GLN A 1 3.07 5.86 8.34
C GLN A 1 3.90 4.72 7.77
N VAL A 2 4.37 4.82 6.52
CA VAL A 2 5.15 3.74 5.83
C VAL A 2 6.55 4.16 5.37
N GLY A 3 6.95 5.40 5.68
CA GLY A 3 8.28 5.92 5.38
C GLY A 3 8.36 6.68 4.07
N PHE A 4 9.54 6.62 3.45
CA PHE A 4 9.86 7.26 2.18
C PHE A 4 9.89 6.21 1.06
N LEU A 5 8.94 6.32 0.14
CA LEU A 5 8.72 5.42 -0.98
C LEU A 5 9.22 6.06 -2.28
N LYS A 6 9.37 5.26 -3.31
CA LYS A 6 9.80 5.67 -4.65
C LYS A 6 8.59 5.70 -5.58
N VAL A 7 8.46 6.76 -6.37
CA VAL A 7 7.39 6.88 -7.36
C VAL A 7 7.45 5.73 -8.38
N ALA A 8 6.29 5.35 -8.92
CA ALA A 8 6.12 4.24 -9.85
C ALA A 8 6.60 2.88 -9.31
N HIS A 9 6.65 2.71 -7.99
CA HIS A 9 6.95 1.43 -7.36
C HIS A 9 5.76 0.89 -6.60
N ARG A 10 5.69 -0.44 -6.55
CA ARG A 10 4.70 -1.20 -5.84
C ARG A 10 5.32 -1.72 -4.55
N TYR A 11 4.55 -1.62 -3.48
CA TYR A 11 4.95 -1.98 -2.14
C TYR A 11 3.95 -2.94 -1.52
N GLU A 12 4.46 -3.93 -0.81
CA GLU A 12 3.68 -4.65 0.18
C GLU A 12 3.84 -3.98 1.54
N ILE A 13 2.74 -3.84 2.25
CA ILE A 13 2.69 -3.27 3.60
C ILE A 13 1.97 -4.28 4.49
N ALA A 14 2.64 -4.70 5.56
CA ALA A 14 2.13 -5.57 6.59
C ALA A 14 2.10 -4.83 7.93
N PHE A 15 0.97 -4.87 8.63
CA PHE A 15 0.82 -4.25 9.95
C PHE A 15 -0.19 -5.02 10.79
N VAL A 16 -0.12 -4.81 12.11
CA VAL A 16 -1.08 -5.35 13.06
C VAL A 16 -1.95 -4.23 13.61
N LEU A 17 -3.26 -4.35 13.44
CA LEU A 17 -4.22 -3.52 14.16
C LEU A 17 -4.42 -4.08 15.56
N PRO A 18 -4.55 -3.23 16.59
CA PRO A 18 -4.88 -3.69 17.93
C PRO A 18 -6.21 -4.47 17.92
N ALA A 19 -6.45 -5.31 18.93
CA ALA A 19 -7.76 -5.91 19.11
C ALA A 19 -8.82 -4.81 19.23
N LEU A 20 -9.83 -4.86 18.37
CA LEU A 20 -10.95 -3.93 18.35
C LEU A 20 -12.21 -4.72 18.69
N PRO A 21 -12.65 -4.75 19.98
CA PRO A 21 -13.79 -5.58 20.40
C PRO A 21 -15.07 -5.34 19.58
N ARG A 22 -15.27 -4.10 19.14
CA ARG A 22 -16.42 -3.69 18.32
C ARG A 22 -16.43 -4.30 16.92
N LEU A 23 -15.27 -4.70 16.39
CA LEU A 23 -15.12 -5.20 15.02
C LEU A 23 -15.35 -6.72 14.95
N GLY A 24 -15.43 -7.42 16.08
CA GLY A 24 -15.72 -8.85 16.15
C GLY A 24 -14.49 -9.73 15.88
N ARG A 25 -14.67 -10.90 15.28
CA ARG A 25 -13.55 -11.75 14.83
C ARG A 25 -13.40 -11.74 13.31
N ASP A 26 -14.52 -11.66 12.61
CA ASP A 26 -14.59 -11.77 11.16
C ASP A 26 -14.72 -10.37 10.55
N VAL A 27 -13.73 -10.03 9.72
CA VAL A 27 -13.52 -8.68 9.19
C VAL A 27 -13.07 -8.79 7.74
N CYS A 28 -13.66 -7.99 6.87
CA CYS A 28 -13.28 -7.87 5.47
C CYS A 28 -12.97 -6.42 5.09
N ALA A 29 -12.29 -6.24 3.95
CA ALA A 29 -12.06 -4.91 3.40
C ALA A 29 -13.31 -4.48 2.61
N ALA A 30 -13.83 -3.29 2.90
CA ALA A 30 -14.88 -2.71 2.08
C ALA A 30 -14.34 -2.39 0.67
N PRO A 31 -15.15 -2.56 -0.38
CA PRO A 31 -14.77 -2.17 -1.72
C PRO A 31 -14.65 -0.63 -1.78
N LEU A 32 -13.41 -0.13 -1.88
CA LEU A 32 -13.13 1.29 -2.11
C LEU A 32 -12.63 1.50 -3.55
N PRO A 33 -12.88 2.67 -4.14
CA PRO A 33 -12.46 2.98 -5.51
C PRO A 33 -10.95 3.23 -5.65
N SER A 34 -10.16 3.18 -4.58
CA SER A 34 -8.72 3.46 -4.64
C SER A 34 -7.99 2.36 -5.42
N ALA A 35 -7.54 2.68 -6.64
CA ALA A 35 -6.73 1.77 -7.45
C ALA A 35 -5.31 1.55 -6.88
N ASN A 36 -4.85 2.44 -6.00
CA ASN A 36 -3.47 2.46 -5.51
C ASN A 36 -3.26 1.70 -4.21
N LEU A 37 -4.31 1.36 -3.47
CA LEU A 37 -4.22 0.65 -2.19
C LEU A 37 -5.21 -0.51 -2.19
N ARG A 38 -4.69 -1.73 -2.10
CA ARG A 38 -5.49 -2.95 -2.16
C ARG A 38 -5.18 -3.85 -0.97
N VAL A 39 -6.20 -4.18 -0.17
CA VAL A 39 -6.05 -5.20 0.86
C VAL A 39 -5.96 -6.57 0.19
N THR A 40 -4.90 -7.32 0.50
CA THR A 40 -4.64 -8.64 -0.07
C THR A 40 -4.91 -9.75 0.94
N ARG A 41 -4.73 -9.48 2.24
CA ARG A 41 -5.00 -10.45 3.30
C ARG A 41 -5.41 -9.77 4.60
N ILE A 42 -6.39 -10.36 5.29
CA ILE A 42 -6.72 -10.06 6.68
C ILE A 42 -6.71 -11.39 7.42
N ALA A 43 -5.88 -11.50 8.44
CA ALA A 43 -5.83 -12.66 9.31
C ALA A 43 -6.24 -12.25 10.74
N PRO A 44 -7.23 -12.94 11.34
CA PRO A 44 -7.70 -12.58 12.68
C PRO A 44 -6.67 -12.89 13.79
N PRO A 45 -6.78 -12.18 14.94
CA PRO A 45 -5.94 -12.32 16.13
C PRO A 45 -5.70 -13.72 16.70
N PRO A 46 -4.65 -13.83 17.53
CA PRO A 46 -4.90 -13.92 18.97
C PRO A 46 -4.84 -12.57 19.74
N GLN A 47 -4.08 -11.56 19.29
CA GLN A 47 -4.03 -10.20 19.91
C GLN A 47 -4.43 -9.00 19.03
N GLY A 48 -4.56 -9.16 17.71
CA GLY A 48 -4.91 -8.09 16.78
C GLY A 48 -5.09 -8.62 15.35
N TYR A 49 -5.62 -7.81 14.44
CA TYR A 49 -5.76 -8.23 13.03
C TYR A 49 -4.45 -8.01 12.30
N SER A 50 -3.90 -9.06 11.69
CA SER A 50 -2.79 -8.93 10.77
C SER A 50 -3.32 -8.57 9.39
N VAL A 51 -2.91 -7.43 8.87
CA VAL A 51 -3.37 -6.90 7.58
C VAL A 51 -2.18 -6.84 6.65
N GLN A 52 -2.36 -7.37 5.44
CA GLN A 52 -1.46 -7.17 4.31
C GLN A 52 -2.20 -6.42 3.22
N CYS A 53 -1.54 -5.40 2.70
CA CYS A 53 -2.01 -4.65 1.55
C CYS A 53 -0.88 -4.35 0.58
N GLU A 54 -1.29 -4.02 -0.63
CA GLU A 54 -0.43 -3.64 -1.73
C GLU A 54 -0.67 -2.16 -2.04
N TYR A 55 0.41 -1.42 -2.24
CA TYR A 55 0.40 0.02 -2.43
C TYR A 55 1.22 0.44 -3.65
N LEU A 56 0.58 1.14 -4.59
CA LEU A 56 1.24 1.77 -5.73
C LEU A 56 1.53 3.25 -5.42
N ALA A 57 2.82 3.58 -5.32
CA ALA A 57 3.27 4.96 -5.14
C ALA A 57 3.22 5.73 -6.48
N HIS A 58 2.03 6.17 -6.88
CA HIS A 58 1.76 6.68 -8.22
C HIS A 58 2.19 8.13 -8.48
N ARG A 59 2.41 8.95 -7.45
CA ARG A 59 2.80 10.36 -7.58
C ARG A 59 3.72 10.80 -6.47
N GLU A 60 4.55 11.80 -6.71
CA GLU A 60 5.41 12.40 -5.69
C GLU A 60 4.59 13.15 -4.62
N GLY A 61 5.17 13.26 -3.41
CA GLY A 61 4.68 14.10 -2.33
C GLY A 61 4.24 13.31 -1.09
N VAL A 62 3.51 13.98 -0.19
CA VAL A 62 2.94 13.33 1.00
C VAL A 62 1.55 12.81 0.64
N LEU A 63 1.41 11.49 0.50
CA LEU A 63 0.17 10.84 0.12
C LEU A 63 -0.51 10.17 1.32
N ARG A 64 -1.84 10.13 1.27
CA ARG A 64 -2.72 9.49 2.25
C ARG A 64 -3.74 8.66 1.49
N GLU A 65 -3.68 7.36 1.71
CA GLU A 65 -4.53 6.39 1.03
C GLU A 65 -5.22 5.54 2.08
N GLU A 66 -6.46 5.18 1.82
CA GLU A 66 -7.38 4.74 2.86
C GLU A 66 -7.96 3.40 2.54
N MET A 67 -8.12 2.59 3.58
CA MET A 67 -8.90 1.37 3.53
C MET A 67 -9.91 1.39 4.66
N LEU A 68 -11.05 0.78 4.42
CA LEU A 68 -12.09 0.58 5.43
C LEU A 68 -12.21 -0.92 5.68
N LEU A 69 -11.99 -1.33 6.93
CA LEU A 69 -12.25 -2.70 7.36
C LEU A 69 -13.61 -2.73 8.05
N VAL A 70 -14.48 -3.64 7.63
CA VAL A 70 -15.86 -3.77 8.13
C VAL A 70 -16.02 -5.11 8.82
N SER A 71 -16.78 -5.13 9.91
CA SER A 71 -17.16 -6.38 10.55
C SER A 71 -18.18 -7.12 9.70
N GLU A 72 -18.03 -8.43 9.59
CA GLU A 72 -19.02 -9.28 8.93
C GLU A 72 -20.15 -9.71 9.89
N THR A 73 -19.93 -9.57 11.20
CA THR A 73 -20.82 -10.10 12.25
C THR A 73 -21.46 -9.01 13.10
N CYS A 74 -20.89 -7.80 13.11
CA CYS A 74 -21.38 -6.66 13.88
C CYS A 74 -21.84 -5.56 12.94
N ASP A 75 -23.15 -5.40 12.79
CA ASP A 75 -23.73 -4.42 11.86
C ASP A 75 -23.26 -2.99 12.16
N GLY A 76 -22.88 -2.27 11.10
CA GLY A 76 -22.34 -0.91 11.16
C GLY A 76 -20.94 -0.75 11.80
N ALA A 77 -20.30 -1.83 12.27
CA ALA A 77 -18.97 -1.73 12.85
C ALA A 77 -17.88 -1.69 11.78
N SER A 78 -17.04 -0.65 11.82
CA SER A 78 -15.94 -0.48 10.88
C SER A 78 -14.76 0.26 11.50
N VAL A 79 -13.59 0.12 10.88
CA VAL A 79 -12.38 0.88 11.20
C VAL A 79 -11.72 1.37 9.92
N ARG A 80 -11.40 2.67 9.89
CA ARG A 80 -10.65 3.30 8.80
C ARG A 80 -9.17 3.26 9.13
N VAL A 81 -8.38 2.78 8.18
CA VAL A 81 -6.92 2.78 8.26
C VAL A 81 -6.39 3.71 7.18
N VAL A 82 -5.48 4.61 7.57
CA VAL A 82 -4.85 5.56 6.65
C VAL A 82 -3.37 5.23 6.51
N VAL A 83 -2.96 4.84 5.31
CA VAL A 83 -1.57 4.68 4.91
C VAL A 83 -1.03 6.05 4.49
N GLN A 84 -0.13 6.60 5.30
CA GLN A 84 0.58 7.83 4.96
C GLN A 84 2.01 7.53 4.50
N ALA A 85 2.33 7.94 3.27
CA ALA A 85 3.63 7.78 2.62
C ALA A 85 4.23 9.12 2.22
N ARG A 86 5.57 9.23 2.22
CA ARG A 86 6.29 10.29 1.52
C ARG A 86 6.86 9.67 0.26
N VAL A 87 6.33 10.02 -0.90
CA VAL A 87 6.79 9.48 -2.19
C VAL A 87 7.81 10.44 -2.78
N MET A 88 8.97 9.90 -3.14
CA MET A 88 10.11 10.60 -3.71
C MET A 88 10.24 10.29 -5.20
N GLU A 89 10.90 11.16 -5.95
CA GLU A 89 11.20 10.96 -7.36
C GLU A 89 12.10 9.72 -7.62
N ARG A 90 12.07 9.25 -8.88
CA ARG A 90 12.82 8.05 -9.33
C ARG A 90 14.34 8.18 -9.16
N HIS A 91 14.90 9.38 -9.18
CA HIS A 91 16.35 9.58 -9.10
C HIS A 91 16.82 9.97 -7.70
N HIS A 92 15.88 10.13 -6.75
CA HIS A 92 16.18 10.63 -5.42
C HIS A 92 16.50 9.50 -4.44
N GLY A 93 17.79 9.22 -4.28
CA GLY A 93 18.34 8.40 -3.20
C GLY A 93 17.76 6.98 -3.08
N THR A 94 18.04 6.37 -1.93
CA THR A 94 17.52 5.06 -1.54
C THR A 94 16.28 5.25 -0.65
N PRO A 95 15.16 4.56 -0.92
CA PRO A 95 13.96 4.68 -0.10
C PRO A 95 14.22 4.24 1.34
N MET A 96 13.56 4.93 2.28
CA MET A 96 13.62 4.62 3.71
C MET A 96 12.30 3.98 4.13
N LEU A 97 12.24 2.66 4.06
CA LEU A 97 11.05 1.87 4.37
C LEU A 97 10.94 1.65 5.88
N LEU A 98 9.72 1.77 6.42
CA LEU A 98 9.45 1.40 7.81
C LEU A 98 9.22 -0.11 7.94
N ASP A 99 9.17 -0.60 9.18
CA ASP A 99 8.89 -2.00 9.46
C ASP A 99 7.58 -2.46 8.81
N GLY A 100 7.59 -3.70 8.31
CA GLY A 100 6.49 -4.27 7.56
C GLY A 100 6.30 -3.74 6.13
N VAL A 101 7.16 -2.84 5.63
CA VAL A 101 7.07 -2.29 4.26
C VAL A 101 8.16 -2.89 3.37
N ARG A 102 7.76 -3.46 2.24
CA ARG A 102 8.67 -4.09 1.28
C ARG A 102 8.40 -3.61 -0.15
N CYS A 103 9.43 -3.18 -0.85
CA CYS A 103 9.35 -2.89 -2.29
C CYS A 103 9.24 -4.21 -3.07
N VAL A 104 8.21 -4.37 -3.89
CA VAL A 104 8.02 -5.59 -4.73
C VAL A 104 8.45 -5.38 -6.18
N GLY A 105 8.59 -4.14 -6.64
CA GLY A 105 9.08 -3.82 -7.97
C GLY A 105 8.71 -2.41 -8.42
N ALA A 106 9.27 -2.01 -9.56
CA ALA A 106 8.83 -0.84 -10.31
C ALA A 106 7.77 -1.26 -11.32
N GLU A 107 6.73 -0.43 -11.51
CA GLU A 107 5.89 -0.53 -12.71
C GLU A 107 6.76 -0.13 -13.92
N LEU A 108 6.75 -0.95 -14.97
CA LEU A 108 7.48 -0.65 -16.18
C LEU A 108 6.82 0.53 -16.87
N GLU A 109 7.42 1.71 -16.75
CA GLU A 109 7.26 2.73 -17.77
C GLU A 109 7.99 2.20 -19.00
N TYR A 110 7.26 1.96 -20.09
CA TYR A 110 7.87 1.82 -21.40
C TYR A 110 8.58 3.14 -21.69
N ASP A 111 9.87 3.22 -21.33
CA ASP A 111 10.74 4.32 -21.72
C ASP A 111 10.69 4.36 -23.25
N SER A 112 9.86 5.27 -23.78
CA SER A 112 9.66 5.45 -25.22
C SER A 112 10.85 6.14 -25.88
N GLU A 113 11.97 6.29 -25.15
CA GLU A 113 13.17 7.01 -25.54
C GLU A 113 14.41 6.12 -25.42
N GLN A 114 14.39 5.00 -26.13
CA GLN A 114 15.62 4.32 -26.54
C GLN A 114 15.56 4.04 -28.05
N SER A 115 15.43 5.12 -28.82
CA SER A 115 15.51 5.10 -30.30
C SER A 115 16.78 5.79 -30.77
N ASP A 116 17.95 5.40 -30.26
CA ASP A 116 19.24 5.76 -30.85
C ASP A 116 19.81 4.56 -31.62
N TRP A 117 19.06 4.09 -32.62
CA TRP A 117 19.62 3.24 -33.66
C TRP A 117 20.51 4.10 -34.56
N HIS A 118 21.81 4.15 -34.28
CA HIS A 118 22.79 4.56 -35.27
C HIS A 118 22.96 3.41 -36.28
N GLY A 119 22.19 3.45 -37.36
CA GLY A 119 22.44 2.60 -38.53
C GLY A 119 23.89 2.77 -39.00
N PHE A 120 24.54 1.66 -39.32
CA PHE A 120 25.92 1.66 -39.83
C PHE A 120 25.93 2.17 -41.28
N ASP A 121 26.83 3.12 -41.55
CA ASP A 121 27.30 3.50 -42.90
C ASP A 121 28.32 2.47 -43.40
#